data_AF-A0A6A8M7W5-F1
#
_entry.id   AF-A0A6A8M7W5-F1
#
_cell.length_a   1.000
_cell.length_b   1.000
_cell.length_c   1.000
_cell.angle_alpha   90.00
_cell.angle_beta   90.00
_cell.angle_gamma   90.00
#
_symmetry.space_group_name_H-M   'P 1'
#
loop_
_entity.id
_entity.type
_entity.pdbx_description
1 polymer ?
#
loop_
_entity_poly.entity_id
_entity_poly.type
_entity_poly.pdbx_seq_one_letter_code
_entity_poly.pdbx_strand_id
1 'polypeptide(L)'
;MNNNSRIELKSPAHLIIDKEAQVAETVLFAGQTLVVAGKDGKPLNKGAISLSAVYVALFCDKVKNLTFLKEDGEVFMLIFSDEEDYRKVMAAARSHGKSVRFSSQNHKIAQYAGKISGKLADGVKISVVDAVDESKVKYCPECGVQVEPGQQYCFECGAELPQ
;
A
#
# COMPACT_ATOMS: atom_id res chain seq x y z
N MET A 1 9.68 2.94 -26.99
CA MET A 1 9.62 1.52 -26.60
C MET A 1 8.31 1.32 -25.85
N ASN A 2 7.43 0.44 -26.34
CA ASN A 2 6.14 0.12 -25.68
C ASN A 2 6.43 -0.58 -24.35
N ASN A 3 6.50 0.18 -23.27
CA ASN A 3 6.70 -0.36 -21.93
C ASN A 3 5.32 -0.77 -21.39
N ASN A 4 4.75 -1.83 -21.96
CA ASN A 4 3.50 -2.41 -21.51
C ASN A 4 3.80 -3.75 -20.84
N SER A 5 3.19 -4.01 -19.69
CA SER A 5 3.37 -5.25 -18.93
C SER A 5 2.01 -5.89 -18.68
N ARG A 6 1.78 -7.12 -19.17
CA ARG A 6 0.57 -7.89 -18.88
C ARG A 6 0.94 -9.02 -17.92
N ILE A 7 0.18 -9.15 -16.83
CA ILE A 7 0.37 -10.16 -15.80
C ILE A 7 -0.96 -10.92 -15.67
N GLU A 8 -0.95 -12.18 -16.07
CA GLU A 8 -2.04 -13.11 -15.81
C GLU A 8 -1.80 -13.75 -14.44
N LEU A 9 -2.79 -13.64 -13.56
CA LEU A 9 -2.66 -14.10 -12.18
C LEU A 9 -2.86 -15.61 -12.12
N LYS A 10 -1.96 -16.30 -11.43
CA LYS A 10 -2.05 -17.75 -11.18
C LYS A 10 -3.26 -18.10 -10.29
N SER A 11 -3.64 -17.18 -9.42
CA SER A 11 -4.82 -17.29 -8.57
C SER A 11 -5.56 -15.97 -8.53
N PRO A 12 -6.91 -15.97 -8.47
CA PRO A 12 -7.67 -14.74 -8.43
C PRO A 12 -7.25 -13.84 -7.25
N ALA A 13 -7.04 -12.57 -7.55
CA ALA A 13 -6.92 -11.49 -6.58
C ALA A 13 -8.29 -10.80 -6.43
N HIS A 14 -8.40 -9.93 -5.44
CA HIS A 14 -9.59 -9.12 -5.24
C HIS A 14 -9.23 -7.65 -5.36
N LEU A 15 -9.91 -6.96 -6.28
CA LEU A 15 -9.96 -5.50 -6.34
C LEU A 15 -11.10 -5.03 -5.45
N ILE A 16 -10.79 -4.23 -4.44
CA ILE A 16 -11.76 -3.63 -3.53
C ILE A 16 -11.73 -2.12 -3.74
N ILE A 17 -12.87 -1.57 -4.15
CA ILE A 17 -13.11 -0.13 -4.35
C ILE A 17 -14.51 0.15 -3.79
N ASP A 18 -14.68 1.26 -3.07
CA ASP A 18 -15.97 1.63 -2.46
C ASP A 18 -16.59 0.51 -1.58
N LYS A 19 -15.74 -0.31 -0.94
CA LYS A 19 -16.11 -1.50 -0.14
C LYS A 19 -16.70 -2.67 -0.93
N GLU A 20 -16.78 -2.57 -2.25
CA GLU A 20 -17.21 -3.64 -3.14
C GLU A 20 -16.00 -4.43 -3.64
N ALA A 21 -16.06 -5.75 -3.51
CA ALA A 21 -15.00 -6.65 -3.96
C ALA A 21 -15.31 -7.19 -5.36
N GLN A 22 -14.33 -7.13 -6.26
CA GLN A 22 -14.39 -7.65 -7.62
C GLN A 22 -13.25 -8.62 -7.85
N VAL A 23 -13.53 -9.74 -8.50
CA VAL A 23 -12.53 -10.78 -8.80
C VAL A 23 -11.64 -10.30 -9.93
N ALA A 24 -10.33 -10.24 -9.66
CA ALA A 24 -9.30 -9.87 -10.60
C ALA A 24 -8.49 -11.10 -11.01
N GLU A 25 -8.31 -11.26 -12.32
CA GLU A 25 -7.55 -12.39 -12.90
C GLU A 25 -6.42 -11.90 -13.80
N THR A 26 -6.42 -10.63 -14.18
CA THR A 26 -5.36 -10.02 -14.99
C THR A 26 -5.06 -8.61 -14.52
N VAL A 27 -3.78 -8.25 -14.49
CA VAL A 27 -3.32 -6.87 -14.31
C VAL A 27 -2.47 -6.47 -15.51
N LEU A 28 -2.81 -5.34 -16.12
CA LEU A 28 -2.11 -4.76 -17.26
C LEU A 28 -1.55 -3.39 -16.85
N PHE A 29 -0.33 -3.11 -17.29
CA PHE A 29 0.25 -1.78 -17.26
C PHE A 29 0.44 -1.29 -18.69
N ALA A 30 -0.18 -0.16 -19.03
CA ALA A 30 -0.02 0.52 -20.31
C ALA A 30 0.54 1.92 -20.04
N GLY A 31 1.85 2.11 -20.20
CA GLY A 31 2.52 3.32 -19.74
C GLY A 31 2.33 3.52 -18.23
N GLN A 32 1.72 4.63 -17.80
CA GLN A 32 1.43 4.90 -16.37
C GLN A 32 0.02 4.46 -15.95
N THR A 33 -0.73 3.77 -16.81
CA THR A 33 -2.07 3.28 -16.47
C THR A 33 -1.99 1.84 -16.02
N LEU A 34 -2.44 1.56 -14.80
CA LEU A 34 -2.73 0.23 -14.29
C LEU A 34 -4.18 -0.12 -14.63
N VAL A 35 -4.41 -1.30 -15.19
CA VAL A 35 -5.74 -1.83 -15.50
C VAL A 35 -5.89 -3.20 -14.86
N VAL A 36 -6.92 -3.37 -14.05
CA VAL A 36 -7.31 -4.64 -13.44
C VAL A 36 -8.52 -5.18 -14.19
N ALA A 37 -8.45 -6.44 -14.60
CA ALA A 37 -9.43 -7.08 -15.45
C ALA A 37 -9.81 -8.48 -14.93
N GLY A 38 -11.00 -8.93 -15.31
CA GLY A 38 -11.45 -10.32 -15.12
C GLY A 38 -10.96 -11.25 -16.23
N LYS A 39 -11.37 -12.52 -16.19
CA LYS A 39 -10.98 -13.55 -17.17
C LYS A 39 -11.23 -13.21 -18.63
N ASP A 40 -12.31 -12.47 -18.90
CA ASP A 40 -12.69 -12.08 -20.26
C ASP A 40 -11.83 -10.93 -20.82
N GLY A 41 -10.85 -10.47 -20.04
CA GLY A 41 -9.93 -9.40 -20.39
C GLY A 41 -10.55 -8.02 -20.29
N LYS A 42 -11.81 -7.89 -19.85
CA LYS A 42 -12.45 -6.59 -19.68
C LYS A 42 -12.01 -5.94 -18.37
N PRO A 43 -11.74 -4.62 -18.37
CA PRO A 43 -11.50 -3.88 -17.14
C PRO A 43 -12.65 -4.07 -16.16
N LEU A 44 -12.31 -4.32 -14.90
CA LEU A 44 -13.27 -4.31 -13.80
C LEU A 44 -13.84 -2.89 -13.63
N ASN A 45 -14.97 -2.77 -12.92
CA ASN A 45 -15.54 -1.46 -12.62
C ASN A 45 -14.52 -0.64 -11.83
N LYS A 46 -14.24 0.58 -12.31
CA LYS A 46 -13.16 1.45 -11.81
C LYS A 46 -11.77 0.78 -11.81
N GLY A 47 -11.57 -0.34 -12.51
CA GLY A 47 -10.32 -1.08 -12.53
C GLY A 47 -9.18 -0.40 -13.29
N ALA A 48 -9.38 0.80 -13.85
CA ALA A 48 -8.35 1.56 -14.54
C ALA A 48 -7.88 2.75 -13.69
N ILE A 49 -6.60 2.74 -13.32
CA ILE A 49 -5.98 3.72 -12.43
C ILE A 49 -4.81 4.39 -13.15
N SER A 50 -4.80 5.72 -13.18
CA SER A 50 -3.61 6.46 -13.59
C SER A 50 -2.64 6.57 -12.43
N LEU A 51 -1.45 5.97 -12.55
CA LEU A 51 -0.41 6.00 -11.51
C LEU A 51 0.10 7.43 -11.27
N SER A 52 -0.03 8.34 -12.24
CA SER A 52 0.30 9.76 -12.03
C SER A 52 -0.65 10.49 -11.09
N ALA A 53 -1.88 9.99 -10.90
CA ALA A 53 -2.87 10.55 -9.98
C ALA A 53 -2.82 9.89 -8.59
N VAL A 54 -1.92 8.92 -8.39
CA VAL A 54 -1.73 8.25 -7.11
C VAL A 54 -0.92 9.15 -6.18
N TYR A 55 -1.52 9.51 -5.06
CA TYR A 55 -0.89 10.22 -3.97
C TYR A 55 0.15 9.35 -3.25
N VAL A 56 -0.23 8.11 -2.92
CA VAL A 56 0.65 7.13 -2.27
C VAL A 56 0.17 5.70 -2.58
N ALA A 57 1.11 4.78 -2.72
CA ALA A 57 0.85 3.35 -2.68
C ALA A 57 1.24 2.79 -1.31
N LEU A 58 0.31 2.20 -0.59
CA LEU A 58 0.55 1.48 0.65
C LEU A 58 0.67 -0.01 0.34
N PHE A 59 1.48 -0.75 1.10
CA PHE A 59 1.54 -2.20 0.94
C PHE A 59 1.78 -2.93 2.25
N CYS A 60 1.33 -4.18 2.32
CA CYS A 60 1.60 -5.06 3.45
C CYS A 60 1.89 -6.47 2.94
N ASP A 61 3.15 -6.90 3.06
CA ASP A 61 3.60 -8.22 2.56
C ASP A 61 2.89 -9.37 3.29
N LYS A 62 2.63 -9.22 4.61
CA LYS A 62 1.99 -10.26 5.44
C LYS A 62 0.61 -10.67 4.93
N VAL A 63 -0.14 -9.72 4.36
CA VAL A 63 -1.50 -9.96 3.82
C VAL A 63 -1.56 -9.79 2.30
N LYS A 64 -0.40 -9.68 1.63
CA LYS A 64 -0.27 -9.50 0.17
C LYS A 64 -1.23 -8.43 -0.36
N ASN A 65 -1.21 -7.28 0.30
CA ASN A 65 -2.09 -6.15 -0.01
C ASN A 65 -1.29 -5.02 -0.65
N LEU A 66 -1.76 -4.54 -1.79
CA LEU A 66 -1.27 -3.34 -2.46
C LEU A 66 -2.44 -2.37 -2.61
N THR A 67 -2.37 -1.25 -1.91
CA THR A 67 -3.42 -0.23 -1.91
C THR A 67 -2.91 1.06 -2.54
N PHE A 68 -3.63 1.60 -3.52
CA PHE A 68 -3.34 2.91 -4.12
C PHE A 68 -4.36 3.93 -3.60
N LEU A 69 -3.87 5.06 -3.12
CA LEU A 69 -4.69 6.21 -2.76
C LEU A 69 -4.44 7.31 -3.78
N LYS A 70 -5.50 7.79 -4.42
CA LYS A 70 -5.43 8.92 -5.35
C LYS A 70 -5.46 10.26 -4.62
N GLU A 71 -5.04 11.32 -5.32
CA GLU A 71 -5.07 12.69 -4.76
C GLU A 71 -6.48 13.15 -4.38
N ASP A 72 -7.52 12.62 -5.02
CA ASP A 72 -8.93 12.89 -4.72
C ASP A 72 -9.47 12.07 -3.53
N GLY A 73 -8.62 11.28 -2.87
CA GLY A 73 -8.97 10.45 -1.72
C GLY A 73 -9.56 9.09 -2.07
N GLU A 74 -9.76 8.75 -3.35
CA GLU A 74 -10.27 7.45 -3.76
C GLU A 74 -9.24 6.34 -3.46
N VAL A 75 -9.71 5.20 -2.93
CA VAL A 75 -8.87 4.09 -2.45
C VAL A 75 -9.12 2.83 -3.28
N PHE A 76 -8.05 2.27 -3.82
CA PHE A 76 -8.05 1.07 -4.63
C PHE A 76 -7.19 0.01 -3.98
N MET A 77 -7.79 -1.08 -3.53
CA MET A 77 -7.07 -2.13 -2.83
C MET A 77 -7.03 -3.40 -3.65
N LEU A 78 -5.83 -3.93 -3.88
CA LEU A 78 -5.60 -5.23 -4.47
C LEU A 78 -5.09 -6.19 -3.40
N ILE A 79 -5.84 -7.27 -3.15
CA ILE A 79 -5.46 -8.35 -2.24
C ILE A 79 -5.21 -9.61 -3.04
N PHE A 80 -4.00 -10.17 -2.92
CA PHE A 80 -3.58 -11.30 -3.72
C PHE A 80 -3.58 -12.60 -2.91
N SER A 81 -4.04 -13.67 -3.55
CA SER A 81 -3.98 -15.03 -2.99
C SER A 81 -2.59 -15.65 -3.15
N ASP A 82 -1.87 -15.32 -4.22
CA ASP A 82 -0.54 -15.84 -4.54
C ASP A 82 0.57 -14.80 -4.26
N GLU A 83 1.70 -15.22 -3.68
CA GLU A 83 2.80 -14.31 -3.35
C GLU A 83 3.58 -13.87 -4.59
N GLU A 84 3.79 -14.76 -5.56
CA GLU A 84 4.57 -14.43 -6.76
C GLU A 84 3.82 -13.39 -7.61
N ASP A 85 2.51 -13.56 -7.75
CA ASP A 85 1.63 -12.60 -8.42
C ASP A 85 1.67 -11.23 -7.73
N TYR A 86 1.56 -11.19 -6.40
CA TYR A 86 1.69 -9.97 -5.61
C TYR A 86 3.02 -9.26 -5.87
N ARG A 87 4.15 -10.00 -5.81
CA ARG A 87 5.48 -9.45 -6.04
C ARG A 87 5.65 -8.92 -7.46
N LYS A 88 5.15 -9.63 -8.48
CA LYS A 88 5.19 -9.20 -9.88
C LYS A 88 4.40 -7.92 -10.11
N VAL A 89 3.17 -7.84 -9.61
CA VAL A 89 2.34 -6.64 -9.75
C VAL A 89 2.94 -5.46 -9.00
N MET A 90 3.45 -5.68 -7.79
CA MET A 90 4.16 -4.65 -7.02
C MET A 90 5.40 -4.13 -7.77
N ALA A 91 6.24 -5.01 -8.32
CA ALA A 91 7.42 -4.63 -9.08
C ALA A 91 7.04 -3.84 -10.34
N ALA A 92 6.00 -4.27 -11.07
CA ALA A 92 5.48 -3.54 -12.22
C ALA A 92 4.93 -2.17 -11.82
N ALA A 93 4.15 -2.07 -10.74
CA ALA A 93 3.65 -0.79 -10.24
C ALA A 93 4.78 0.19 -9.91
N ARG A 94 5.87 -0.27 -9.30
CA ARG A 94 7.06 0.55 -9.03
C ARG A 94 7.77 1.00 -10.32
N SER A 95 7.89 0.11 -11.30
CA SER A 95 8.54 0.40 -12.59
C SER A 95 7.76 1.43 -13.41
N HIS A 96 6.44 1.29 -13.46
CA HIS A 96 5.55 2.15 -14.25
C HIS A 96 5.18 3.45 -13.53
N GLY A 97 5.04 3.41 -12.20
CA GLY A 97 4.71 4.56 -11.34
C GLY A 97 5.95 5.18 -10.70
N LYS A 98 6.94 5.63 -11.50
CA LYS A 98 8.23 6.13 -10.97
C LYS A 98 8.13 7.26 -9.95
N SER A 99 7.07 8.08 -10.02
CA SER A 99 6.81 9.17 -9.07
C SER A 99 5.98 8.75 -7.86
N VAL A 100 5.41 7.54 -7.88
CA VAL A 100 4.55 7.04 -6.80
C VAL A 100 5.42 6.64 -5.63
N ARG A 101 5.15 7.25 -4.47
CA ARG A 101 5.73 6.81 -3.20
C ARG A 101 5.09 5.50 -2.78
N PHE A 102 5.89 4.49 -2.47
CA PHE A 102 5.45 3.24 -1.87
C PHE A 102 5.81 3.21 -0.40
N SER A 103 4.86 2.86 0.46
CA SER A 103 5.05 2.82 1.91
C SER A 103 4.59 1.50 2.50
N SER A 104 5.47 0.88 3.29
CA SER A 104 5.20 -0.38 3.99
C SER A 104 4.28 -0.14 5.17
N GLN A 105 3.26 -0.95 5.33
CA GLN A 105 2.24 -0.86 6.35
C GLN A 105 2.01 -2.22 7.01
N ASN A 106 1.44 -2.20 8.21
CA ASN A 106 1.07 -3.42 8.92
C ASN A 106 -0.31 -3.94 8.46
N HIS A 107 -0.82 -4.97 9.15
CA HIS A 107 -2.11 -5.62 8.84
C HIS A 107 -3.33 -4.67 8.96
N LYS A 108 -3.20 -3.49 9.59
CA LYS A 108 -4.25 -2.47 9.69
C LYS A 108 -4.25 -1.51 8.49
N ILE A 109 -3.57 -1.84 7.40
CA ILE A 109 -3.45 -1.03 6.17
C ILE A 109 -4.77 -0.40 5.71
N ALA A 110 -5.90 -1.13 5.77
CA ALA A 110 -7.22 -0.61 5.40
C ALA A 110 -7.65 0.57 6.29
N GLN A 111 -7.42 0.48 7.59
CA GLN A 111 -7.71 1.55 8.54
C GLN A 111 -6.83 2.78 8.28
N TYR A 112 -5.54 2.57 8.01
CA TYR A 112 -4.62 3.66 7.66
C TYR A 112 -5.03 4.33 6.35
N ALA A 113 -5.37 3.55 5.32
CA ALA A 113 -5.87 4.07 4.04
C ALA A 113 -7.12 4.94 4.23
N GLY A 114 -8.09 4.49 5.05
CA GLY A 114 -9.28 5.27 5.38
C GLY A 114 -8.97 6.60 6.07
N LYS A 115 -8.00 6.62 6.99
CA LYS A 115 -7.55 7.87 7.65
C LYS A 115 -6.92 8.85 6.65
N ILE A 116 -6.05 8.35 5.76
CA ILE A 116 -5.40 9.18 4.74
C ILE A 116 -6.45 9.71 3.75
N SER A 117 -7.34 8.84 3.26
CA SER A 117 -8.46 9.20 2.38
C SER A 117 -9.32 10.32 2.98
N GLY A 118 -9.73 10.19 4.25
CA GLY A 118 -10.51 11.23 4.93
C GLY A 118 -9.77 12.57 5.01
N LYS A 119 -8.46 12.56 5.32
CA LYS A 119 -7.65 13.78 5.33
C LYS A 119 -7.52 14.42 3.95
N LEU A 120 -7.33 13.62 2.90
CA LEU A 120 -7.29 14.13 1.53
C LEU A 120 -8.63 14.73 1.10
N ALA A 121 -9.75 14.11 1.48
CA ALA A 121 -11.09 14.64 1.24
C ALA A 121 -11.32 15.99 1.94
N ASP A 122 -10.73 16.19 3.13
CA ASP A 122 -10.70 17.47 3.84
C ASP A 122 -9.71 18.49 3.23
N GLY A 123 -9.04 18.16 2.12
CA GLY A 123 -8.01 18.99 1.48
C GLY A 123 -6.66 18.99 2.21
N VAL A 124 -6.46 18.11 3.18
CA VAL A 124 -5.24 18.02 4.00
C VAL A 124 -4.31 16.95 3.44
N LYS A 125 -3.17 17.38 2.88
CA LYS A 125 -2.07 16.48 2.51
C LYS A 125 -1.27 16.10 3.76
N ILE A 126 -1.03 14.81 3.97
CA ILE A 126 -0.29 14.29 5.14
C ILE A 126 0.92 13.48 4.73
N SER A 127 2.05 13.70 5.41
CA SER A 127 3.23 12.86 5.20
C SER A 127 2.95 11.43 5.64
N VAL A 128 2.99 10.50 4.68
CA VAL A 128 2.84 9.06 4.96
C VAL A 128 4.21 8.49 5.31
N VAL A 129 4.32 7.83 6.45
CA VAL A 129 5.53 7.13 6.93
C VAL A 129 5.29 5.63 6.98
N ASP A 130 6.36 4.85 6.92
CA ASP A 130 6.27 3.40 7.03
C ASP A 130 5.83 3.00 8.44
N ALA A 131 5.07 1.91 8.53
CA ALA A 131 4.70 1.34 9.81
C ALA A 131 5.97 0.88 10.55
N VAL A 132 6.04 1.25 11.83
CA VAL A 132 7.06 0.72 12.73
C VAL A 132 6.80 -0.77 12.89
N ASP A 133 7.85 -1.57 12.74
CA ASP A 133 7.79 -3.00 13.04
C ASP A 133 7.52 -3.18 14.53
N GLU A 134 6.29 -3.55 14.90
CA GLU A 134 5.86 -3.75 16.29
C GLU A 134 6.74 -4.76 17.04
N SER A 135 7.36 -5.72 16.34
CA SER A 135 8.31 -6.66 16.95
C SER A 135 9.66 -6.02 17.32
N LYS A 136 9.94 -4.83 16.77
CA LYS A 136 11.11 -4.00 17.08
C LYS A 136 10.75 -2.79 17.92
N VAL A 137 9.47 -2.62 18.29
CA VAL A 137 9.06 -1.58 19.22
C VAL A 137 9.67 -1.92 20.58
N LYS A 138 10.64 -1.10 20.98
CA LYS A 138 11.22 -1.15 22.31
C LYS A 138 10.35 -0.29 23.22
N TYR A 139 10.27 -0.68 24.48
CA TYR A 139 9.66 0.13 25.54
C TYR A 139 10.74 0.45 26.55
N CYS A 140 10.69 1.66 27.11
CA CYS A 140 11.55 2.03 28.22
C CYS A 140 11.28 1.07 29.39
N PRO A 141 12.29 0.37 29.92
CA PRO A 141 12.07 -0.58 31.03
C PRO A 141 11.66 0.13 32.33
N GLU A 142 12.00 1.43 32.48
CA GLU A 142 11.71 2.20 33.68
C GLU A 142 10.29 2.79 33.70
N CYS A 143 9.84 3.40 32.60
CA CYS A 143 8.54 4.08 32.57
C CYS A 143 7.49 3.44 31.66
N GLY A 144 7.88 2.44 30.85
CA GLY A 144 6.99 1.74 29.94
C GLY A 144 6.57 2.53 28.69
N VAL A 145 7.09 3.74 28.46
CA VAL A 145 6.81 4.46 27.20
C VAL A 145 7.46 3.76 26.02
N GLN A 146 6.79 3.81 24.87
CA GLN A 146 7.38 3.39 23.61
C GLN A 146 8.60 4.25 23.27
N VAL A 147 9.70 3.61 22.88
CA VAL A 147 10.95 4.28 22.49
C VAL A 147 11.39 3.83 21.10
N GLU A 148 12.05 4.72 20.37
CA GLU A 148 12.50 4.43 19.02
C GLU A 148 13.71 3.48 19.01
N PRO A 149 13.81 2.57 18.02
CA PRO A 149 15.01 1.75 17.86
C PRO A 149 16.27 2.61 17.68
N GLY A 150 17.30 2.38 18.50
CA GLY A 150 18.56 3.12 18.46
C GLY A 150 18.60 4.39 19.31
N GLN A 151 17.49 4.75 19.97
CA GLN A 151 17.44 5.84 20.92
C GLN A 151 18.27 5.48 22.17
N GLN A 152 19.20 6.37 22.58
CA GLN A 152 20.10 6.12 23.72
C GLN A 152 19.45 6.41 25.08
N TYR A 153 18.54 7.39 25.12
CA TYR A 153 17.88 7.86 26.34
C TYR A 153 16.38 8.01 26.12
N CYS A 154 15.56 7.66 27.12
CA CYS A 154 14.13 7.90 27.11
C CYS A 154 13.84 9.40 27.17
N PHE A 155 13.12 9.96 26.20
CA PHE A 155 12.77 11.39 26.19
C PHE A 155 11.69 11.76 27.21
N GLU A 156 10.97 10.78 27.77
CA GLU A 156 9.96 11.03 28.80
C GLU A 156 10.53 11.00 30.22
N CYS A 157 11.40 10.04 30.55
CA CYS A 157 11.89 9.85 31.92
C CYS A 157 13.42 10.03 32.09
N GLY A 158 14.18 10.17 31.01
CA GLY A 158 15.64 10.35 31.04
C GLY A 158 16.45 9.07 31.28
N ALA A 159 15.81 7.91 31.44
CA ALA A 159 16.52 6.64 31.64
C ALA A 159 17.36 6.25 30.40
N GLU A 160 18.54 5.67 30.64
CA GLU A 160 19.34 5.02 29.60
C GLU A 160 18.61 3.79 29.06
N LEU A 161 18.59 3.65 27.74
CA LEU A 161 17.90 2.54 27.07
C LEU A 161 18.87 1.40 26.75
N PRO A 162 18.48 0.13 26.96
CA PRO A 162 19.32 -1.01 26.61
C PRO A 162 19.59 -1.07 25.11
N GLN A 163 20.87 -1.14 24.74
CA GLN A 163 21.30 -1.29 23.34
C GLN A 163 20.91 -2.65 22.77
#